data_AF-A0A2S5CNW6-F1
#
_entry.id   AF-A0A2S5CNW6-F1
#
_cell.length_a   1.000
_cell.length_b   1.000
_cell.length_c   1.000
_cell.angle_alpha   90.00
_cell.angle_beta   90.00
_cell.angle_gamma   90.00
#
_symmetry.space_group_name_H-M   'P 1'
#
loop_
_entity.id
_entity.type
_entity.pdbx_description
1 polymer ?
#
loop_
_entity_poly.entity_id
_entity_poly.type
_entity_poly.pdbx_seq_one_letter_code
_entity_poly.pdbx_strand_id
1 'polypeptide(L)'
;MSMAAGEYVSVSSQADTERADLGRERQELATDAEAELKELAAIYVERGLEPPLAQQVAEQLTAHNALATHARDELGISDNLSAKPVQAAFASAATFAVGAALPLVTVLVVPAALLVPVVSGGALVFLMLLGIVAARVGGAPVLKSAARVVFWGALALGLTAGVGALFGTVA
;
A
#
# COMPACT_ATOMS: atom_id res chain seq x y z
N MET A 1 -14.64 -9.90 4.68
CA MET A 1 -15.40 -8.62 4.69
C MET A 1 -14.62 -7.50 5.33
N SER A 2 -14.14 -7.61 6.58
CA SER A 2 -13.41 -6.51 7.24
C SER A 2 -12.19 -5.98 6.47
N MET A 3 -11.37 -6.87 5.89
CA MET A 3 -10.22 -6.46 5.06
C MET A 3 -10.63 -5.65 3.83
N ALA A 4 -11.60 -6.17 3.07
CA ALA A 4 -12.09 -5.51 1.86
C ALA A 4 -12.75 -4.16 2.15
N ALA A 5 -13.58 -4.11 3.20
CA ALA A 5 -14.26 -2.89 3.61
C ALA A 5 -13.26 -1.84 4.14
N GLY A 6 -12.29 -2.25 4.97
CA GLY A 6 -11.25 -1.35 5.47
C GLY A 6 -10.39 -0.77 4.34
N GLU A 7 -9.97 -1.61 3.40
CA GLU A 7 -9.21 -1.16 2.23
C GLU A 7 -10.04 -0.21 1.34
N TYR A 8 -11.30 -0.56 1.06
CA TYR A 8 -12.19 0.30 0.28
C TYR A 8 -12.34 1.68 0.93
N VAL A 9 -12.59 1.73 2.23
CA VAL A 9 -12.76 2.99 2.96
C VAL A 9 -11.47 3.81 2.95
N SER A 10 -10.32 3.17 3.23
CA SER A 10 -9.01 3.84 3.25
C SER A 10 -8.66 4.44 1.88
N VAL A 11 -8.78 3.65 0.81
CA VAL A 11 -8.43 4.10 -0.55
C VAL A 11 -9.50 5.06 -1.11
N SER A 12 -10.76 4.94 -0.69
CA SER A 12 -11.79 5.95 -1.05
C SER A 12 -11.48 7.30 -0.40
N SER A 13 -11.08 7.29 0.88
CA SER A 13 -10.63 8.50 1.56
C SER A 13 -9.44 9.13 0.85
N GLN A 14 -8.49 8.33 0.37
CA GLN A 14 -7.39 8.84 -0.45
C GLN A 14 -7.90 9.45 -1.77
N ALA A 15 -8.79 8.76 -2.48
CA ALA A 15 -9.36 9.24 -3.74
C ALA A 15 -10.15 10.55 -3.58
N ASP A 16 -10.82 10.73 -2.45
CA ASP A 16 -11.55 11.97 -2.15
C ASP A 16 -10.59 13.13 -1.87
N THR A 17 -9.49 12.89 -1.16
CA THR A 17 -8.40 13.87 -0.99
C THR A 17 -7.78 14.25 -2.33
N GLU A 18 -7.42 13.27 -3.17
CA GLU A 18 -6.83 13.52 -4.50
C GLU A 18 -7.77 14.39 -5.37
N ARG A 19 -9.09 14.13 -5.34
CA ARG A 19 -10.07 14.95 -6.07
C ARG A 19 -10.19 16.36 -5.51
N ALA A 20 -10.11 16.51 -4.19
CA ALA A 20 -10.19 17.82 -3.54
C ALA A 20 -8.98 18.69 -3.91
N ASP A 21 -7.77 18.11 -3.88
CA ASP A 21 -6.54 18.81 -4.23
C ASP A 21 -6.51 19.17 -5.73
N LEU A 22 -6.89 18.24 -6.63
CA LEU A 22 -7.08 18.57 -8.05
C LEU A 22 -8.14 19.65 -8.29
N GLY A 23 -9.15 19.72 -7.41
CA GLY A 23 -10.17 20.77 -7.46
C GLY A 23 -9.62 22.13 -7.06
N ARG A 24 -8.76 22.18 -6.04
CA ARG A 24 -8.07 23.40 -5.57
C ARG A 24 -7.09 23.90 -6.62
N GLU A 25 -6.25 23.03 -7.14
CA GLU A 25 -5.26 23.31 -8.18
C GLU A 25 -5.91 23.94 -9.43
N ARG A 26 -7.06 23.41 -9.86
CA ARG A 26 -7.82 24.00 -10.98
C ARG A 26 -8.28 25.43 -10.70
N GLN A 27 -8.61 25.75 -9.46
CA GLN A 27 -9.03 27.10 -9.07
C GLN A 27 -7.83 28.04 -9.02
N GLU A 28 -6.70 27.58 -8.50
CA GLU A 28 -5.42 28.31 -8.44
C GLU A 28 -4.92 28.65 -9.84
N LEU A 29 -4.82 27.67 -10.74
CA LEU A 29 -4.48 27.87 -12.15
C LEU A 29 -5.43 28.83 -12.89
N ALA A 30 -6.70 28.90 -12.48
CA ALA A 30 -7.68 29.82 -13.07
C ALA A 30 -7.61 31.24 -12.48
N THR A 31 -7.10 31.39 -11.26
CA THR A 31 -7.14 32.65 -10.51
C THR A 31 -5.79 33.38 -10.54
N ASP A 32 -4.66 32.66 -10.49
CA ASP A 32 -3.32 33.23 -10.47
C ASP A 32 -2.28 32.35 -11.21
N ALA A 33 -2.46 32.21 -12.52
CA ALA A 33 -1.55 31.41 -13.36
C ALA A 33 -0.08 31.86 -13.31
N GLU A 34 0.20 33.13 -12.97
CA GLU A 34 1.58 33.63 -12.85
C GLU A 34 2.25 33.15 -11.56
N ALA A 35 1.51 33.11 -10.45
CA ALA A 35 1.97 32.49 -9.20
C ALA A 35 2.24 31.00 -9.40
N GLU A 36 1.31 30.26 -10.02
CA GLU A 36 1.46 28.83 -10.27
C GLU A 36 2.68 28.50 -11.14
N LEU A 37 2.95 29.32 -12.16
CA LEU A 37 4.15 29.15 -12.98
C LEU A 37 5.44 29.33 -12.17
N LYS A 38 5.47 30.28 -11.24
CA LYS A 38 6.62 30.53 -10.35
C LYS A 38 6.79 29.40 -9.35
N GLU A 39 5.69 28.87 -8.83
CA GLU A 39 5.69 27.71 -7.95
C GLU A 39 6.27 26.47 -8.64
N LEU A 40 5.78 26.16 -9.85
CA LEU A 40 6.30 25.05 -10.63
C LEU A 40 7.79 25.22 -10.96
N ALA A 41 8.22 26.43 -11.33
CA ALA A 41 9.64 26.72 -11.55
C ALA A 41 10.47 26.51 -10.27
N ALA A 42 9.96 26.91 -9.10
CA ALA A 42 10.62 26.69 -7.82
C ALA A 42 10.79 25.19 -7.50
N ILE A 43 9.74 24.38 -7.74
CA ILE A 43 9.82 22.90 -7.60
C ILE A 43 10.97 22.34 -8.45
N TYR A 44 11.13 22.82 -9.68
CA TYR A 44 12.21 22.38 -10.56
C TYR A 44 13.60 22.85 -10.12
N VAL A 45 13.71 24.03 -9.52
CA VAL A 45 14.96 24.48 -8.89
C VAL A 45 15.32 23.59 -7.70
N GLU A 46 14.36 23.24 -6.84
CA GLU A 46 14.58 22.33 -5.71
C GLU A 46 15.01 20.93 -6.17
N ARG A 47 14.53 20.50 -7.33
CA ARG A 47 14.95 19.25 -7.99
C ARG A 47 16.32 19.35 -8.66
N GLY A 48 16.96 20.51 -8.66
CA GLY A 48 18.34 20.73 -9.08
C GLY A 48 18.52 21.41 -10.45
N LEU A 49 17.47 21.97 -11.06
CA LEU A 49 17.63 22.77 -12.27
C LEU A 49 18.15 24.17 -11.95
N GLU A 50 19.00 24.71 -12.82
CA GLU A 50 19.36 26.13 -12.74
C GLU A 50 18.10 27.00 -12.97
N PRO A 51 17.95 28.15 -12.28
CA PRO A 51 16.73 28.96 -12.38
C PRO A 51 16.28 29.32 -13.81
N PRO A 52 17.18 29.68 -14.76
CA PRO A 52 16.77 29.97 -16.13
C PRO A 52 16.20 28.75 -16.86
N LEU A 53 16.72 27.56 -16.58
CA LEU A 53 16.24 26.31 -17.16
C LEU A 53 14.93 25.87 -16.51
N ALA A 54 14.81 25.98 -15.18
CA ALA A 54 13.59 25.67 -14.44
C ALA A 54 12.39 26.48 -14.95
N GLN A 55 12.60 27.78 -15.20
CA GLN A 55 11.58 28.65 -15.79
C GLN A 55 11.13 28.16 -17.18
N GLN A 56 12.07 27.83 -18.06
CA GLN A 56 11.76 27.32 -19.40
C GLN A 56 11.01 25.98 -19.36
N VAL A 57 11.39 25.09 -18.43
CA VAL A 57 10.70 23.81 -18.23
C VAL A 57 9.28 24.02 -17.73
N ALA A 58 9.09 24.87 -16.71
CA ALA A 58 7.77 25.20 -16.19
C ALA A 58 6.87 25.78 -17.30
N GLU A 59 7.36 26.76 -18.07
CA GLU A 59 6.61 27.36 -19.18
C GLU A 59 6.17 26.31 -20.22
N GLN A 60 7.07 25.43 -20.65
CA GLN A 60 6.77 24.42 -21.67
C GLN A 60 5.78 23.37 -21.16
N LEU A 61 5.93 22.91 -19.91
CA LEU A 61 5.04 21.91 -19.34
C LEU A 61 3.66 22.48 -19.02
N THR A 62 3.59 23.71 -18.51
CA THR A 62 2.34 24.44 -18.29
C THR A 62 1.59 24.65 -19.62
N ALA A 63 2.30 25.01 -20.69
CA ALA A 63 1.71 25.16 -22.02
C ALA A 63 1.17 23.84 -22.60
N HIS A 64 1.80 22.70 -22.28
CA HIS A 64 1.31 21.39 -22.71
C HIS A 64 0.11 20.93 -21.89
N ASN A 65 0.23 20.92 -20.55
CA ASN A 65 -0.85 20.57 -19.63
C ASN A 65 -0.50 21.01 -18.19
N ALA A 66 -0.92 22.21 -17.80
CA ALA A 66 -0.68 22.76 -16.47
C ALA A 66 -1.19 21.85 -15.34
N LEU A 67 -2.48 21.50 -15.36
CA LEU A 67 -3.09 20.70 -14.30
C LEU A 67 -2.42 19.34 -14.14
N ALA A 68 -2.11 18.64 -15.22
CA ALA A 68 -1.44 17.35 -15.13
C ALA A 68 0.01 17.47 -14.63
N THR A 69 0.67 18.59 -14.93
CA THR A 69 2.03 18.86 -14.47
C THR A 69 2.05 19.15 -12.97
N HIS A 70 1.21 20.06 -12.48
CA HIS A 70 1.07 20.33 -11.04
C HIS A 70 0.60 19.08 -10.28
N ALA A 71 -0.41 18.37 -10.80
CA ALA A 71 -0.86 17.10 -10.22
C ALA A 71 0.31 16.13 -10.00
N ARG A 72 1.21 15.98 -10.98
CA ARG A 72 2.35 15.07 -10.87
C ARG A 72 3.49 15.63 -10.03
N ASP A 73 3.87 16.87 -10.28
CA ASP A 73 5.13 17.43 -9.82
C ASP A 73 5.02 18.15 -8.46
N GLU A 74 3.83 18.63 -8.12
CA GLU A 74 3.51 19.23 -6.83
C GLU A 74 2.75 18.26 -5.93
N LEU A 75 1.61 17.72 -6.42
CA LEU A 75 0.71 16.88 -5.60
C LEU A 75 1.13 15.40 -5.54
N GLY A 76 2.05 14.96 -6.41
CA GLY A 76 2.46 13.54 -6.51
C GLY A 76 1.40 12.59 -7.07
N ILE A 77 0.32 13.13 -7.63
CA ILE A 77 -0.80 12.40 -8.24
C ILE A 77 -0.45 12.06 -9.70
N SER A 78 -0.51 10.78 -10.06
CA SER A 78 -0.33 10.33 -11.45
C SER A 78 -1.29 9.19 -11.78
N ASP A 79 -1.62 9.02 -13.07
CA ASP A 79 -2.58 8.00 -13.51
C ASP A 79 -2.23 6.59 -13.05
N ASN A 80 -0.94 6.25 -13.03
CA ASN A 80 -0.44 4.94 -12.62
C ASN A 80 -0.52 4.72 -11.11
N LEU A 81 -0.54 5.78 -10.31
CA LEU A 81 -0.55 5.74 -8.85
C LEU A 81 -1.88 6.21 -8.24
N SER A 82 -2.85 6.57 -9.08
CA SER A 82 -4.18 7.03 -8.67
C SER A 82 -4.88 6.00 -7.76
N ALA A 83 -5.59 6.51 -6.76
CA ALA A 83 -6.34 5.67 -5.83
C ALA A 83 -7.46 4.89 -6.56
N LYS A 84 -7.44 3.55 -6.44
CA LYS A 84 -8.43 2.64 -7.05
C LYS A 84 -9.15 1.80 -5.98
N PRO A 85 -10.18 2.36 -5.30
CA PRO A 85 -10.75 1.74 -4.09
C PRO A 85 -11.32 0.35 -4.30
N VAL A 86 -12.08 0.16 -5.39
CA VAL A 86 -12.72 -1.14 -5.70
C VAL A 86 -11.66 -2.21 -6.00
N GLN A 87 -10.63 -1.85 -6.79
CA GLN A 87 -9.55 -2.76 -7.13
C GLN A 87 -8.77 -3.16 -5.88
N ALA A 88 -8.41 -2.20 -5.03
CA ALA A 88 -7.70 -2.46 -3.78
C ALA A 88 -8.52 -3.38 -2.86
N ALA A 89 -9.82 -3.10 -2.69
CA ALA A 89 -10.71 -3.91 -1.88
C ALA A 89 -10.80 -5.37 -2.35
N PHE A 90 -10.99 -5.61 -3.65
CA PHE A 90 -11.05 -6.96 -4.20
C PHE A 90 -9.70 -7.68 -4.13
N ALA A 91 -8.60 -6.98 -4.40
CA ALA A 91 -7.26 -7.55 -4.27
C ALA A 91 -6.98 -7.97 -2.81
N SER A 92 -7.30 -7.11 -1.82
CA SER A 92 -7.18 -7.43 -0.40
C SER A 92 -8.10 -8.57 0.03
N ALA A 93 -9.34 -8.60 -0.47
CA ALA A 93 -10.28 -9.70 -0.19
C ALA A 93 -9.77 -11.05 -0.71
N ALA A 94 -9.32 -11.08 -1.97
CA ALA A 94 -8.87 -12.31 -2.63
C ALA A 94 -7.58 -12.83 -2.00
N THR A 95 -6.59 -11.96 -1.77
CA THR A 95 -5.33 -12.34 -1.13
C THR A 95 -5.52 -12.84 0.30
N PHE A 96 -6.40 -12.19 1.09
CA PHE A 96 -6.77 -12.68 2.42
C PHE A 96 -7.45 -14.05 2.36
N ALA A 97 -8.41 -14.26 1.46
CA ALA A 97 -9.10 -15.54 1.31
C ALA A 97 -8.14 -16.67 0.91
N VAL A 98 -7.25 -16.41 -0.05
CA VAL A 98 -6.20 -17.37 -0.45
C VAL A 98 -5.25 -17.65 0.72
N GLY A 99 -4.84 -16.62 1.47
CA GLY A 99 -3.97 -16.78 2.63
C GLY A 99 -4.60 -17.62 3.74
N ALA A 100 -5.91 -17.45 3.97
CA ALA A 100 -6.67 -18.21 4.96
C ALA A 100 -6.99 -19.65 4.52
N ALA A 101 -6.85 -19.98 3.24
CA ALA A 101 -7.18 -21.31 2.73
C ALA A 101 -6.31 -22.41 3.36
N LEU A 102 -5.00 -22.16 3.55
CA LEU A 102 -4.08 -23.14 4.13
C LEU A 102 -4.50 -23.62 5.54
N PRO A 103 -4.67 -22.73 6.54
CA PRO A 103 -5.10 -23.18 7.87
C PRO A 103 -6.48 -23.83 7.86
N LEU A 104 -7.42 -23.33 7.04
CA LEU A 104 -8.76 -23.92 6.91
C LEU A 104 -8.71 -25.35 6.37
N VAL A 105 -7.95 -25.59 5.30
CA VAL A 105 -7.76 -26.94 4.74
C VAL A 105 -7.07 -27.84 5.76
N THR A 106 -6.08 -27.32 6.49
CA THR A 106 -5.35 -28.08 7.51
C THR A 106 -6.29 -28.60 8.61
N VAL A 107 -7.22 -27.78 9.09
CA VAL A 107 -8.23 -28.18 10.09
C VAL A 107 -9.12 -29.32 9.60
N LEU A 108 -9.44 -29.38 8.30
CA LEU A 108 -10.31 -30.42 7.74
C LEU A 108 -9.63 -31.78 7.60
N VAL A 109 -8.30 -31.83 7.48
CA VAL A 109 -7.56 -33.06 7.12
C VAL A 109 -6.66 -33.57 8.25
N VAL A 110 -6.28 -32.72 9.20
CA VAL A 110 -5.34 -33.08 10.27
C VAL A 110 -6.08 -33.55 11.53
N PRO A 111 -5.67 -34.68 12.14
CA PRO A 111 -6.24 -35.13 13.41
C PRO A 111 -6.10 -34.07 14.51
N ALA A 112 -7.09 -33.97 15.40
CA ALA A 112 -7.14 -32.96 16.46
C ALA A 112 -5.85 -32.88 17.30
N ALA A 113 -5.26 -34.03 17.64
CA ALA A 113 -4.02 -34.10 18.43
C ALA A 113 -2.80 -33.44 17.76
N LEU A 114 -2.82 -33.27 16.43
CA LEU A 114 -1.72 -32.67 15.66
C LEU A 114 -2.09 -31.28 15.11
N LEU A 115 -3.30 -30.81 15.36
CA LEU A 115 -3.83 -29.63 14.70
C LEU A 115 -3.03 -28.36 15.06
N VAL A 116 -2.78 -28.12 16.35
CA VAL A 116 -2.00 -26.96 16.82
C VAL A 116 -0.59 -26.91 16.22
N PRO A 117 0.26 -27.96 16.33
CA PRO A 117 1.61 -27.91 15.78
C PRO A 117 1.63 -27.86 14.24
N VAL A 118 0.70 -28.54 13.57
CA VAL A 118 0.68 -28.57 12.09
C VAL A 118 0.18 -27.24 11.52
N VAL A 119 -0.90 -26.65 12.07
CA VAL A 119 -1.39 -25.34 11.64
C VAL A 119 -0.36 -24.26 11.91
N SER A 120 0.26 -24.25 13.10
CA SER A 120 1.26 -23.24 13.45
C SER A 120 2.52 -23.36 12.59
N GLY A 121 3.08 -24.57 12.46
CA GLY A 121 4.25 -24.83 11.62
C GLY A 121 3.98 -24.54 10.14
N GLY A 122 2.84 -25.00 9.63
CA GLY A 122 2.41 -24.74 8.25
C GLY A 122 2.22 -23.25 7.96
N ALA A 123 1.59 -22.51 8.88
CA ALA A 123 1.44 -21.06 8.77
C ALA A 123 2.80 -20.36 8.72
N LEU A 124 3.78 -20.72 9.56
CA LEU A 124 5.11 -20.11 9.55
C LEU A 124 5.87 -20.39 8.26
N VAL A 125 5.82 -21.62 7.73
CA VAL A 125 6.42 -21.96 6.44
C VAL A 125 5.75 -21.16 5.32
N PHE A 126 4.43 -21.06 5.34
CA PHE A 126 3.69 -20.30 4.34
C PHE A 126 3.99 -18.79 4.39
N LEU A 127 4.07 -18.22 5.59
CA LEU A 127 4.49 -16.84 5.82
C LEU A 127 5.92 -16.58 5.35
N MET A 128 6.84 -17.54 5.53
CA MET A 128 8.19 -17.48 4.98
C MET A 128 8.16 -17.40 3.45
N LEU A 129 7.39 -18.28 2.80
CA LEU A 129 7.23 -18.29 1.34
C LEU A 129 6.63 -16.97 0.83
N LEU A 130 5.58 -16.46 1.49
CA LEU A 130 4.97 -15.17 1.15
C LEU A 130 5.97 -14.02 1.33
N GLY A 131 6.78 -14.02 2.39
CA GLY A 131 7.83 -13.02 2.59
C GLY A 131 8.92 -13.06 1.52
N ILE A 132 9.27 -14.26 1.04
CA ILE A 132 10.20 -14.46 -0.09
C ILE A 132 9.59 -13.93 -1.39
N VAL A 133 8.33 -14.26 -1.68
CA VAL A 133 7.63 -13.78 -2.88
C VAL A 133 7.51 -12.26 -2.86
N ALA A 134 7.08 -11.68 -1.74
CA ALA A 134 6.99 -10.24 -1.55
C ALA A 134 8.34 -9.54 -1.78
N ALA A 135 9.44 -10.13 -1.32
CA ALA A 135 10.77 -9.60 -1.55
C ALA A 135 11.16 -9.60 -3.03
N ARG A 136 10.89 -10.68 -3.75
CA ARG A 136 11.22 -10.78 -5.19
C ARG A 136 10.39 -9.83 -6.03
N VAL A 137 9.10 -9.69 -5.72
CA VAL A 137 8.21 -8.76 -6.43
C VAL A 137 8.57 -7.31 -6.10
N GLY A 138 8.86 -7.01 -4.83
CA GLY A 138 9.17 -5.65 -4.37
C GLY A 138 10.63 -5.23 -4.48
N GLY A 139 11.52 -6.06 -5.04
CA GLY A 139 12.95 -5.75 -5.14
C GLY A 139 13.70 -5.63 -3.80
N ALA A 140 13.17 -6.21 -2.73
CA ALA A 140 13.73 -6.11 -1.38
C ALA A 140 14.66 -7.29 -1.03
N PRO A 141 15.57 -7.16 -0.04
CA PRO A 141 16.38 -8.27 0.43
C PRO A 141 15.54 -9.43 0.98
N VAL A 142 15.64 -10.60 0.33
CA VAL A 142 14.79 -11.79 0.59
C VAL A 142 14.80 -12.20 2.05
N LEU A 143 15.99 -12.33 2.65
CA LEU A 143 16.13 -12.81 4.02
C LEU A 143 15.49 -11.84 5.03
N LYS A 144 15.67 -10.52 4.85
CA LYS A 144 15.10 -9.50 5.74
C LYS A 144 13.56 -9.49 5.65
N SER A 145 13.02 -9.60 4.44
CA SER A 145 11.58 -9.65 4.23
C SER A 145 10.96 -10.90 4.85
N ALA A 146 11.51 -12.08 4.54
CA ALA A 146 11.02 -13.35 5.07
C ALA A 146 11.09 -13.39 6.59
N ALA A 147 12.22 -12.97 7.18
CA ALA A 147 12.38 -12.91 8.64
C ALA A 147 11.36 -11.97 9.28
N ARG A 148 11.11 -10.79 8.71
CA ARG A 148 10.12 -9.83 9.22
C ARG A 148 8.71 -10.42 9.22
N VAL A 149 8.30 -11.07 8.14
CA VAL A 149 6.96 -11.67 8.01
C VAL A 149 6.80 -12.86 8.98
N VAL A 150 7.79 -13.75 9.04
CA VAL A 150 7.78 -14.90 9.96
C VAL A 150 7.80 -14.47 11.42
N PHE A 151 8.60 -13.46 11.77
CA PHE A 151 8.70 -12.95 13.14
C PHE A 151 7.35 -12.43 13.65
N TRP A 152 6.71 -11.52 12.90
CA TRP A 152 5.41 -10.98 13.31
C TRP A 152 4.31 -12.03 13.29
N GLY A 153 4.36 -12.99 12.36
CA GLY A 153 3.48 -14.15 12.38
C GLY A 153 3.64 -15.03 13.61
N ALA A 154 4.88 -15.39 13.95
CA ALA A 154 5.21 -16.19 15.12
C ALA A 154 4.80 -15.50 16.42
N LEU A 155 5.04 -14.19 16.53
CA LEU A 155 4.62 -13.40 17.68
C LEU A 155 3.09 -13.40 17.82
N ALA A 156 2.35 -13.16 16.74
CA ALA A 156 0.89 -13.16 16.76
C ALA A 156 0.33 -14.55 17.16
N LEU A 157 0.89 -15.62 16.61
CA LEU A 157 0.53 -17.00 16.97
C LEU A 157 0.81 -17.27 18.46
N GLY A 158 2.00 -16.90 18.94
CA GLY A 158 2.40 -17.08 20.34
C GLY A 158 1.52 -16.32 21.32
N LEU A 159 1.16 -15.07 21.00
CA LEU A 159 0.23 -14.27 21.81
C LEU A 159 -1.18 -14.89 21.82
N THR A 160 -1.67 -15.33 20.67
CA THR A 160 -2.99 -15.97 20.57
C THR A 160 -3.05 -17.28 21.37
N ALA A 161 -2.01 -18.11 21.25
CA ALA A 161 -1.89 -19.34 22.04
C ALA A 161 -1.74 -19.04 23.55
N GLY A 162 -0.99 -18.00 23.91
CA GLY A 162 -0.84 -17.55 25.30
C GLY A 162 -2.16 -17.10 25.92
N VAL A 163 -2.96 -16.32 25.19
CA VAL A 163 -4.32 -15.96 25.62
C VAL A 163 -5.17 -17.22 25.78
N GLY A 164 -5.14 -18.14 24.83
CA GLY A 164 -5.89 -19.40 24.92
C GLY A 164 -5.50 -20.24 26.15
N ALA A 165 -4.20 -20.32 26.47
CA ALA A 165 -3.71 -21.00 27.66
C ALA A 165 -4.18 -20.32 28.96
N LEU A 166 -4.18 -18.98 29.02
CA LEU A 166 -4.66 -18.23 30.19
C LEU A 166 -6.15 -18.48 30.50
N PHE A 167 -6.97 -18.66 29.47
CA PHE A 167 -8.39 -18.94 29.62
C PHE A 167 -8.74 -20.44 29.63
N GLY A 168 -7.74 -21.34 29.61
CA GLY A 168 -7.93 -22.79 29.64
C GLY A 168 -8.62 -23.36 28.39
N THR A 169 -8.57 -22.66 27.26
CA THR A 169 -9.20 -23.09 26.00
C THR A 169 -8.27 -23.90 25.09
N VAL A 170 -6.99 -23.99 25.45
CA VAL A 170 -5.98 -24.79 24.75
C VAL A 170 -5.62 -25.99 25.63
N ALA A 171 -6.07 -27.17 25.24
CA ALA A 171 -5.75 -28.47 25.85
C ALA A 171 -5.06 -29.37 24.81
#